data_AF-R6NRC0-F1
#
_entry.id   AF-R6NRC0-F1
#
_cell.length_a   1.000
_cell.length_b   1.000
_cell.length_c   1.000
_cell.angle_alpha   90.00
_cell.angle_beta   90.00
_cell.angle_gamma   90.00
#
_symmetry.space_group_name_H-M   'P 1'
#
loop_
_entity.id
_entity.type
_entity.pdbx_description
1 polymer ?
#
loop_
_entity_poly.entity_id
_entity_poly.type
_entity_poly.pdbx_seq_one_letter_code
_entity_poly.pdbx_strand_id
1 'polypeptide(L)' 'MTAKKYFETHGRIYGVLRESKDGSSHCVKVKVFYDYGEAEKWLEEKNSDNNRELVSKTAAEKLTDKAAVVRAVYAIAE' A
#
# COMPACT_ATOMS: atom_id res chain seq x y z
N MET A 1 -7.93 14.13 2.73
CA MET A 1 -6.46 14.34 2.71
C MET A 1 -5.91 13.47 1.58
N THR A 2 -5.14 14.02 0.66
CA THR A 2 -4.57 13.26 -0.48
C THR A 2 -3.33 12.46 -0.03
N ALA A 3 -2.97 11.41 -0.78
CA ALA A 3 -1.79 10.59 -0.51
C ALA A 3 -0.51 11.44 -0.46
N LYS A 4 -0.37 12.39 -1.40
CA LYS A 4 0.74 13.36 -1.43
C LYS A 4 0.86 14.17 -0.14
N LYS A 5 -0.24 14.78 0.32
CA LYS A 5 -0.24 15.60 1.54
C LYS A 5 0.09 14.77 2.79
N TYR A 6 -0.35 13.51 2.84
CA TYR A 6 0.00 12.60 3.91
C TYR A 6 1.50 12.28 3.90
N PHE A 7 2.07 11.98 2.74
CA PHE A 7 3.51 11.74 2.57
C PHE A 7 4.33 12.95 3.02
N GLU A 8 3.99 14.17 2.57
CA GLU A 8 4.69 15.40 2.96
C GLU A 8 4.70 15.61 4.49
N THR A 9 3.65 15.16 5.18
CA THR A 9 3.54 15.31 6.64
C THR A 9 4.29 14.21 7.42
N HIS A 10 4.33 12.98 6.90
CA HIS A 10 4.80 11.81 7.64
C HIS A 10 6.10 11.20 7.10
N GLY A 11 6.59 11.63 5.94
CA GLY A 11 7.75 11.08 5.26
C GLY A 11 7.56 9.65 4.73
N ARG A 12 6.31 9.16 4.70
CA ARG A 12 5.98 7.81 4.21
C ARG A 12 4.53 7.69 3.76
N ILE A 13 4.27 6.76 2.85
CA ILE A 13 2.93 6.41 2.35
C ILE A 13 2.79 4.89 2.24
N TYR A 14 1.56 4.38 2.28
CA TYR A 14 1.27 2.96 2.26
C TYR A 14 0.59 2.60 0.93
N GLY A 15 1.18 1.69 0.17
CA GLY A 15 0.55 1.07 -0.99
C GLY A 15 -0.18 -0.20 -0.58
N VAL A 16 -1.47 -0.28 -0.93
CA VAL A 16 -2.28 -1.49 -0.77
C VAL A 16 -2.50 -2.10 -2.14
N LEU A 17 -2.12 -3.36 -2.28
CA LEU A 17 -2.32 -4.17 -3.48
C LEU A 17 -3.35 -5.25 -3.16
N ARG A 18 -4.44 -5.27 -3.90
CA ARG A 18 -5.45 -6.33 -3.87
C ARG A 18 -5.31 -7.15 -5.14
N GLU A 19 -4.87 -8.39 -4.99
CA GLU A 19 -4.75 -9.36 -6.07
C GLU A 19 -5.95 -10.32 -5.99
N SER A 20 -6.71 -10.42 -7.08
CA SER A 20 -7.79 -11.40 -7.19
C SER A 20 -7.21 -12.69 -7.75
N LYS A 21 -7.08 -13.74 -6.93
CA LYS A 21 -6.73 -15.09 -7.41
C LYS A 21 -8.01 -15.87 -7.66
N ASP A 22 -8.23 -16.29 -8.91
CA ASP A 22 -9.30 -17.24 -9.30
C ASP A 22 -10.72 -16.89 -8.80
N GLY A 23 -11.08 -15.60 -8.82
CA GLY A 23 -12.44 -15.12 -8.54
C GLY A 23 -12.96 -15.33 -7.11
N SER A 24 -12.17 -15.91 -6.19
CA SER A 24 -12.64 -16.30 -4.85
C SER A 24 -11.74 -15.89 -3.69
N SER A 25 -10.50 -15.43 -3.94
CA SER A 25 -9.61 -14.95 -2.89
C SER A 25 -8.90 -13.66 -3.26
N HIS A 26 -9.17 -12.61 -2.49
CA HIS A 26 -8.45 -11.34 -2.55
C HIS A 26 -7.23 -11.41 -1.62
N CYS A 27 -6.05 -11.69 -2.17
CA CYS A 27 -4.82 -11.51 -1.41
C CYS A 27 -4.55 -10.01 -1.29
N VAL A 28 -4.46 -9.49 -0.06
CA VAL A 28 -4.15 -8.08 0.17
C VAL A 28 -2.72 -7.93 0.70
N LYS A 29 -1.87 -7.30 -0.09
CA LYS A 29 -0.48 -6.98 0.28
C LYS A 29 -0.35 -5.50 0.60
N VAL A 30 0.50 -5.19 1.57
CA VAL A 30 0.83 -3.82 1.96
C VAL A 30 2.32 -3.59 1.72
N LYS A 31 2.66 -2.47 1.09
CA LYS A 31 4.03 -1.99 0.92
C LYS A 31 4.13 -0.58 1.49
N VAL A 32 5.23 -0.27 2.17
CA VAL A 32 5.49 1.09 2.69
C VAL A 32 6.54 1.74 1.82
N PHE A 33 6.31 3.00 1.46
CA PHE A 33 7.20 3.79 0.64
C PHE A 33 7.69 4.99 1.42
N TYR A 34 9.01 5.22 1.39
CA TYR A 34 9.68 6.39 1.97
C TYR A 34 10.06 7.42 0.90
N ASP A 35 9.91 7.07 -0.37
CA ASP A 35 9.99 7.97 -1.52
C ASP A 35 8.64 8.02 -2.24
N TYR A 36 8.15 9.22 -2.51
CA TYR A 36 6.85 9.40 -3.17
C TYR A 36 6.90 9.06 -4.66
N GLY A 37 8.03 9.31 -5.33
CA GLY A 37 8.20 8.98 -6.74
C GLY A 37 8.20 7.47 -6.99
N GLU A 38 8.80 6.69 -6.10
CA GLU A 38 8.69 5.23 -6.11
C GLU A 38 7.25 4.75 -5.86
N ALA A 39 6.53 5.41 -4.95
CA ALA A 39 5.14 5.10 -4.67
C ALA A 39 4.24 5.36 -5.90
N GLU A 40 4.46 6.47 -6.60
CA GLU A 40 3.75 6.81 -7.83
C GLU A 40 4.05 5.80 -8.94
N LYS A 41 5.33 5.49 -9.19
CA LYS A 41 5.72 4.46 -10.18
C LYS A 41 5.06 3.12 -9.90
N TRP A 42 4.99 2.72 -8.63
CA TRP A 42 4.33 1.48 -8.22
C TRP A 42 2.81 1.51 -8.45
N LEU A 43 2.18 2.67 -8.25
CA LEU A 43 0.76 2.86 -8.54
C LEU A 43 0.46 2.81 -10.04
N GLU A 44 1.35 3.39 -10.86
CA GLU A 44 1.24 3.41 -12.33
C GLU A 44 1.57 2.06 -12.99
N GLU A 45 2.31 1.19 -12.31
CA GLU A 45 2.62 -0.15 -12.80
C GLU A 45 1.33 -0.99 -12.91
N LYS A 46 0.80 -1.02 -14.13
CA LYS A 46 -0.48 -1.62 -14.47
C LYS A 46 -0.35 -3.13 -14.59
N ASN A 47 -1.13 -3.86 -13.80
CA ASN A 47 -1.35 -5.29 -13.95
C ASN A 47 -2.85 -5.53 -14.05
N SER A 48 -3.32 -6.30 -15.03
CA SER A 48 -4.76 -6.45 -15.33
C SER A 48 -5.60 -6.96 -14.16
N ASP A 49 -5.01 -7.71 -13.23
CA ASP A 49 -5.71 -8.38 -12.12
C ASP A 49 -5.47 -7.74 -10.75
N ASN A 50 -4.77 -6.60 -10.73
CA ASN A 50 -4.26 -5.99 -9.52
C ASN A 50 -4.85 -4.61 -9.29
N ASN A 51 -5.60 -4.44 -8.20
CA ASN A 51 -6.03 -3.13 -7.76
C ASN A 51 -5.02 -2.55 -6.77
N ARG A 52 -4.39 -1.43 -7.12
CA ARG A 52 -3.34 -0.75 -6.34
C ARG A 52 -3.82 0.62 -5.91
N GLU A 53 -3.61 0.96 -4.64
CA GLU A 53 -4.00 2.27 -4.09
C GLU A 53 -2.95 2.78 -3.10
N LEU A 54 -2.64 4.09 -3.15
CA LEU A 54 -1.81 4.77 -2.17
C LEU A 54 -2.67 5.44 -1.11
N VAL A 55 -2.46 5.06 0.15
CA VAL A 55 -3.32 5.43 1.27
C VAL A 55 -2.53 5.77 2.53
N SER A 56 -3.18 6.39 3.50
CA SER A 56 -2.61 6.62 4.83
C SER A 56 -2.51 5.31 5.62
N LYS A 57 -1.72 5.30 6.71
CA LYS A 57 -1.59 4.14 7.60
C LYS A 57 -2.96 3.61 8.03
N THR A 58 -3.81 4.50 8.55
CA THR A 58 -5.14 4.14 9.05
C THR A 58 -6.05 3.59 7.97
N ALA A 59 -5.94 4.08 6.74
CA ALA A 59 -6.70 3.53 5.62
C ALA A 59 -6.15 2.14 5.23
N ALA A 60 -4.84 1.94 5.18
CA ALA A 60 -4.25 0.62 4.96
C ALA A 60 -4.68 -0.40 6.04
N GLU A 61 -4.75 0.02 7.31
CA GLU A 61 -5.22 -0.82 8.42
C GLU A 61 -6.69 -1.21 8.26
N LYS A 62 -7.53 -0.37 7.63
CA LYS A 62 -8.95 -0.65 7.36
C LYS A 62 -9.18 -1.50 6.10
N LEU A 63 -8.35 -1.34 5.08
CA LEU A 63 -8.48 -2.05 3.81
C LEU A 63 -7.90 -3.48 3.88
N THR A 64 -7.08 -3.73 4.89
CA THR A 64 -6.37 -4.99 5.15
C THR A 64 -6.66 -5.40 6.62
N ASP A 65 -5.62 -5.68 7.39
CA ASP A 65 -5.63 -5.81 8.85
C ASP A 65 -4.46 -5.04 9.44
N LYS A 66 -4.60 -4.57 10.68
CA LYS A 66 -3.51 -3.90 11.40
C LYS A 66 -2.22 -4.73 11.44
N ALA A 67 -2.34 -6.05 11.58
CA ALA A 67 -1.20 -6.96 11.61
C ALA A 67 -0.43 -6.98 10.26
N ALA A 68 -1.13 -6.90 9.13
CA ALA A 68 -0.52 -6.88 7.80
C ALA A 68 0.30 -5.59 7.60
N VAL A 69 -0.25 -4.44 8.02
CA VAL A 69 0.45 -3.15 7.97
C VAL A 69 1.70 -3.16 8.85
N VAL A 70 1.61 -3.71 10.07
CA VAL A 70 2.76 -3.81 10.98
C VAL A 70 3.84 -4.71 10.38
N ARG A 71 3.50 -5.89 9.85
CA ARG A 71 4.45 -6.78 9.18
C ARG A 71 5.15 -6.09 8.00
N ALA A 72 4.41 -5.35 7.18
CA ALA A 72 4.97 -4.62 6.05
C ALA A 72 5.96 -3.52 6.49
N VAL A 73 5.73 -2.88 7.63
CA VAL A 73 6.68 -1.90 8.20
C VAL A 73 7.94 -2.60 8.69
N TYR A 74 7.81 -3.74 9.38
CA TYR A 74 8.96 -4.49 9.91
C TYR A 74 9.81 -5.14 8.81
N ALA A 75 9.19 -5.64 7.74
CA ALA A 75 9.91 -6.28 6.62
C ALA A 75 10.84 -5.34 5.83
N ILE A 76 10.80 -4.03 6.09
CA ILE A 76 11.70 -3.03 5.48
C ILE A 76 12.86 -2.66 6.44
N ALA A 77 12.75 -3.03 7.71
CA ALA A 77 13.74 -2.73 8.75
C ALA A 77 14.80 -3.84 8.91
N GLU A 78 14.61 -4.98 8.24
CA GLU A 78 15.61 -6.07 8.07
C GLU A 78 16.37 -5.90 6.76
#